data_AF-A0A840VB38-F1
#
_entry.id   AF-A0A840VB38-F1
#
_cell.length_a   1.000
_cell.length_b   1.000
_cell.length_c   1.000
_cell.angle_alpha   90.00
_cell.angle_beta   90.00
_cell.angle_gamma   90.00
#
_symmetry.space_group_name_H-M   'P 1'
#
loop_
_entity.id
_entity.type
_entity.pdbx_description
1 polymer ?
#
loop_
_entity_poly.entity_id
_entity_poly.type
_entity_poly.pdbx_seq_one_letter_code
_entity_poly.pdbx_strand_id
1 'polypeptide(L)'
;MRVIAFAAVLLPISVSAITVELDYRYDTNGFFDQPGAREAMRAVADHFEALLHDSLSAIQSTGSNNWIPRFFHPATGDYYTASELQNMVVPADTLIVFPGGRSLAGGTVGQGGPGGFSASGNQTWFDLVRFRGQTGATLASSTSTDFGPWGGSITFDTDETWNFDIQGRPANSQIDFVSIALHEMSHLLGFGTAASFDHYISGTTFTGPASSAVWGGAAPLDSGLGHWRNDGACAYPLGYVPSNPDNVLSLTCQSFGRPHAEDQIAIMDPGSCTIPSITYLQVLTDLDLAGLRDVGWEVSPPPRLNAPQLAPLASSLSWPTTSGISYRLRRSIDLISWTTLTGPTPGNGDIATYQDSNAPTDRAFYQLETSLPTTAPSFTSPPPPEVTEGILIVHPRIVDACGTCPCCDSED
;
A
#
# COMPACT_ATOMS: atom_id res chain seq x y z
N MET A 1 4.23 -43.78 -16.15
CA MET A 1 3.53 -42.73 -15.38
C MET A 1 4.58 -42.08 -14.48
N ARG A 2 5.16 -40.96 -14.90
CA ARG A 2 6.21 -40.27 -14.13
C ARG A 2 5.53 -39.38 -13.10
N VAL A 3 5.77 -39.65 -11.83
CA VAL A 3 5.34 -38.79 -10.72
C VAL A 3 6.28 -37.58 -10.74
N ILE A 4 5.73 -36.38 -10.97
CA ILE A 4 6.45 -35.11 -10.88
C ILE A 4 6.22 -34.59 -9.47
N ALA A 5 7.30 -34.49 -8.69
CA ALA A 5 7.29 -33.89 -7.38
C ALA A 5 7.68 -32.42 -7.50
N PHE A 6 6.86 -31.54 -6.94
CA PHE A 6 7.17 -30.13 -6.76
C PHE A 6 7.80 -29.94 -5.37
N ALA A 7 8.94 -29.27 -5.31
CA ALA A 7 9.54 -28.82 -4.07
C ALA A 7 9.83 -27.32 -4.21
N ALA A 8 9.14 -26.50 -3.42
CA ALA A 8 9.53 -25.11 -3.20
C ALA A 8 10.62 -25.10 -2.12
N VAL A 9 11.79 -24.57 -2.44
CA VAL A 9 12.86 -24.34 -1.46
C VAL A 9 12.88 -22.85 -1.15
N LEU A 10 12.47 -22.51 0.08
CA LEU A 10 12.62 -21.16 0.63
C LEU A 10 14.05 -21.03 1.17
N LEU A 11 14.87 -20.22 0.52
CA LEU A 11 16.14 -19.77 1.08
C LEU A 11 15.88 -18.59 2.03
N PRO A 12 16.51 -18.52 3.21
CA PRO A 12 16.36 -17.39 4.11
C PRO A 12 17.07 -16.18 3.50
N ILE A 13 16.29 -15.28 2.89
CA ILE A 13 16.72 -13.92 2.64
C ILE A 13 16.33 -13.15 3.91
N SER A 14 17.28 -12.43 4.52
CA SER A 14 16.93 -11.41 5.49
C SER A 14 16.19 -10.30 4.73
N VAL A 15 14.88 -10.44 4.59
CA VAL A 15 14.01 -9.38 4.10
C VAL A 15 13.74 -8.51 5.32
N SER A 16 14.16 -7.24 5.25
CA SER A 16 13.58 -6.21 6.12
C SER A 16 12.16 -6.02 5.61
N ALA A 17 11.22 -6.72 6.20
CA ALA A 17 9.80 -6.55 5.89
C ALA A 17 9.22 -5.65 6.97
N ILE A 18 8.51 -4.61 6.55
CA ILE A 18 7.66 -3.89 7.47
C ILE A 18 6.69 -4.88 8.12
N THR A 19 6.51 -4.77 9.42
CA THR A 19 5.50 -5.46 10.23
C THR A 19 4.37 -4.49 10.51
N VAL A 20 3.13 -4.92 10.35
CA VAL A 20 1.93 -4.16 10.70
C VAL A 20 1.31 -4.80 11.94
N GLU A 21 1.48 -4.14 13.08
CA GLU A 21 0.90 -4.54 14.36
C GLU A 21 -0.51 -3.96 14.48
N LEU A 22 -1.52 -4.83 14.43
CA LEU A 22 -2.92 -4.47 14.59
C LEU A 22 -3.32 -4.50 16.07
N ASP A 23 -3.69 -3.35 16.62
CA ASP A 23 -4.07 -3.21 18.01
C ASP A 23 -5.52 -2.72 18.17
N TYR A 24 -6.40 -3.65 18.54
CA TYR A 24 -7.84 -3.42 18.63
C TYR A 24 -8.29 -2.78 19.95
N ARG A 25 -7.39 -2.32 20.84
CA ARG A 25 -7.77 -1.82 22.17
C ARG A 25 -8.73 -0.62 22.14
N TYR A 26 -8.75 0.14 21.04
CA TYR A 26 -9.61 1.30 20.85
C TYR A 26 -10.86 1.01 19.99
N ASP A 27 -11.08 -0.23 19.57
CA ASP A 27 -12.33 -0.67 18.93
C ASP A 27 -13.44 -0.85 19.98
N THR A 28 -13.75 0.21 20.73
CA THR A 28 -14.69 0.14 21.85
C THR A 28 -16.16 0.01 21.43
N ASN A 29 -16.45 0.18 20.14
CA ASN A 29 -17.76 -0.06 19.55
C ASN A 29 -17.93 -1.50 19.04
N GLY A 30 -16.88 -2.33 19.09
CA GLY A 30 -16.93 -3.74 18.73
C GLY A 30 -17.10 -4.01 17.23
N PHE A 31 -16.60 -3.12 16.36
CA PHE A 31 -16.67 -3.33 14.90
C PHE A 31 -15.99 -4.65 14.50
N PHE A 32 -14.84 -4.95 15.11
CA PHE A 32 -14.04 -6.14 14.87
C PHE A 32 -14.45 -7.34 15.72
N ASP A 33 -15.59 -7.28 16.40
CA ASP A 33 -16.23 -8.47 16.97
C ASP A 33 -17.14 -9.17 15.96
N GLN A 34 -17.36 -8.56 14.79
CA GLN A 34 -18.04 -9.17 13.67
C GLN A 34 -17.26 -10.37 13.11
N PRO A 35 -17.93 -11.49 12.76
CA PRO A 35 -17.26 -12.65 12.18
C PRO A 35 -16.49 -12.30 10.90
N GLY A 36 -15.22 -12.67 10.83
CA GLY A 36 -14.36 -12.46 9.66
C GLY A 36 -13.64 -11.10 9.61
N ALA A 37 -14.05 -10.12 10.43
CA ALA A 37 -13.51 -8.76 10.35
C ALA A 37 -12.01 -8.69 10.69
N ARG A 38 -11.57 -9.41 11.73
CA ARG A 38 -10.16 -9.44 12.14
C ARG A 38 -9.32 -10.22 11.13
N GLU A 39 -9.86 -11.31 10.60
CA GLU A 39 -9.21 -12.12 9.56
C GLU A 39 -9.01 -11.29 8.28
N ALA A 40 -10.02 -10.53 7.85
CA ALA A 40 -9.92 -9.66 6.68
C ALA A 40 -8.90 -8.54 6.88
N MET A 41 -8.90 -7.86 8.04
CA MET A 41 -7.92 -6.81 8.34
C MET A 41 -6.49 -7.35 8.46
N ARG A 42 -6.31 -8.54 9.04
CA ARG A 42 -5.01 -9.22 9.08
C ARG A 42 -4.53 -9.56 7.67
N ALA A 43 -5.41 -10.02 6.78
CA ALA A 43 -5.04 -10.33 5.40
C ALA A 43 -4.60 -9.06 4.63
N VAL A 44 -5.23 -7.90 4.90
CA VAL A 44 -4.80 -6.60 4.36
C VAL A 44 -3.44 -6.19 4.91
N ALA A 45 -3.22 -6.35 6.23
CA ALA A 45 -1.92 -6.10 6.83
C ALA A 45 -0.83 -7.01 6.23
N ASP A 46 -1.06 -8.32 6.12
CA ASP A 46 -0.14 -9.28 5.48
C ASP A 46 0.19 -8.89 4.03
N HIS A 47 -0.79 -8.33 3.32
CA HIS A 47 -0.59 -7.85 1.96
C HIS A 47 0.44 -6.72 1.91
N PHE A 48 0.31 -5.70 2.76
CA PHE A 48 1.28 -4.59 2.82
C PHE A 48 2.64 -5.03 3.35
N GLU A 49 2.70 -5.91 4.35
CA GLU A 49 3.98 -6.48 4.84
C GLU A 49 4.75 -7.21 3.72
N ALA A 50 4.03 -7.85 2.79
CA ALA A 50 4.65 -8.51 1.63
C ALA A 50 5.08 -7.52 0.52
N LEU A 51 4.53 -6.30 0.51
CA LEU A 51 4.82 -5.27 -0.49
C LEU A 51 5.98 -4.35 -0.08
N LEU A 52 6.11 -4.05 1.21
CA LEU A 52 7.00 -3.01 1.75
C LEU A 52 8.34 -3.60 2.19
N HIS A 53 9.43 -3.14 1.57
CA HIS A 53 10.81 -3.57 1.85
C HIS A 53 11.67 -2.50 2.52
N ASP A 54 11.01 -1.49 3.07
CA ASP A 54 11.65 -0.33 3.69
C ASP A 54 12.36 -0.66 5.02
N SER A 55 13.13 0.28 5.56
CA SER A 55 13.67 0.19 6.91
C SER A 55 13.32 1.40 7.76
N LEU A 56 12.69 1.14 8.92
CA LEU A 56 12.28 2.16 9.87
C LEU A 56 13.02 1.96 11.19
N SER A 57 13.70 3.01 11.66
CA SER A 57 14.36 3.01 12.98
C SER A 57 13.35 2.84 14.10
N ALA A 58 13.68 2.09 15.15
CA ALA A 58 12.81 1.95 16.32
C ALA A 58 12.61 3.28 17.06
N ILE A 59 11.43 3.49 17.63
CA ILE A 59 11.18 4.59 18.59
C ILE A 59 11.25 3.99 20.00
N GLN A 60 12.29 4.36 20.73
CA GLN A 60 12.47 3.96 22.12
C GLN A 60 13.03 5.13 22.93
N SER A 61 12.24 5.62 23.88
CA SER A 61 12.64 6.72 24.76
C SER A 61 13.81 6.32 25.66
N THR A 62 14.78 7.22 25.80
CA THR A 62 15.95 7.07 26.69
C THR A 62 16.26 8.41 27.37
N GLY A 63 16.80 8.38 28.58
CA GLY A 63 17.16 9.60 29.32
C GLY A 63 15.94 10.49 29.63
N SER A 64 16.02 11.77 29.26
CA SER A 64 14.96 12.76 29.45
C SER A 64 13.96 12.84 28.27
N ASN A 65 14.20 12.09 27.19
CA ASN A 65 13.32 12.09 26.03
C ASN A 65 12.00 11.38 26.34
N ASN A 66 10.88 11.99 25.99
CA ASN A 66 9.56 11.40 26.11
C ASN A 66 8.71 11.67 24.87
N TRP A 67 7.70 10.84 24.65
CA TRP A 67 6.67 11.09 23.66
C TRP A 67 5.32 10.45 24.02
N ILE A 68 4.26 10.95 23.40
CA ILE A 68 2.90 10.44 23.53
C ILE A 68 2.32 10.37 22.11
N PRO A 69 1.86 9.20 21.64
CA PRO A 69 1.20 9.09 20.35
C PRO A 69 -0.13 9.84 20.38
N ARG A 70 -0.48 10.46 19.24
CA ARG A 70 -1.74 11.16 19.04
C ARG A 70 -2.38 10.68 17.75
N PHE A 71 -3.67 10.42 17.74
CA PHE A 71 -4.36 9.88 16.57
C PHE A 71 -5.87 10.14 16.71
N PHE A 72 -6.62 9.93 15.64
CA PHE A 72 -8.08 10.02 15.71
C PHE A 72 -8.63 8.72 16.30
N HIS A 73 -9.28 8.80 17.45
CA HIS A 73 -9.76 7.61 18.14
C HIS A 73 -10.77 6.88 17.25
N PRO A 74 -10.54 5.61 16.88
CA PRO A 74 -11.34 4.97 15.83
C PRO A 74 -12.83 4.87 16.21
N ALA A 75 -13.14 4.69 17.51
CA ALA A 75 -14.51 4.61 18.01
C ALA A 75 -15.22 5.94 18.32
N THR A 76 -14.51 7.06 18.49
CA THR A 76 -15.15 8.35 18.86
C THR A 76 -14.94 9.45 17.82
N GLY A 77 -13.91 9.35 16.99
CA GLY A 77 -13.51 10.40 16.05
C GLY A 77 -12.78 11.56 16.70
N ASP A 78 -12.58 11.55 18.02
CA ASP A 78 -11.85 12.61 18.70
C ASP A 78 -10.36 12.53 18.38
N TYR A 79 -9.73 13.69 18.18
CA TYR A 79 -8.27 13.73 18.11
C TYR A 79 -7.68 13.50 19.51
N TYR A 80 -7.25 12.27 19.74
CA TYR A 80 -6.90 11.72 21.04
C TYR A 80 -5.40 11.83 21.32
N THR A 81 -5.06 12.16 22.57
CA THR A 81 -3.68 12.13 23.09
C THR A 81 -3.57 10.97 24.07
N ALA A 82 -3.03 9.84 23.62
CA ALA A 82 -3.03 8.58 24.35
C ALA A 82 -1.95 8.55 25.43
N SER A 83 -2.19 9.27 26.53
CA SER A 83 -1.26 9.42 27.65
C SER A 83 -0.95 8.09 28.37
N GLU A 84 -1.84 7.12 28.29
CA GLU A 84 -1.65 5.73 28.69
C GLU A 84 -0.59 4.99 27.84
N LEU A 85 -0.31 5.48 26.63
CA LEU A 85 0.74 5.00 25.74
C LEU A 85 1.99 5.89 25.79
N GLN A 86 2.16 6.69 26.84
CA GLN A 86 3.36 7.50 27.01
C GLN A 86 4.61 6.61 26.91
N ASN A 87 5.55 7.02 26.07
CA ASN A 87 6.79 6.31 25.76
C ASN A 87 6.57 4.88 25.25
N MET A 88 5.47 4.63 24.55
CA MET A 88 5.27 3.40 23.80
C MET A 88 6.52 3.10 22.95
N VAL A 89 6.95 1.84 22.97
CA VAL A 89 8.03 1.37 22.11
C VAL A 89 7.44 1.02 20.75
N VAL A 90 8.00 1.59 19.69
CA VAL A 90 7.72 1.16 18.32
C VAL A 90 8.95 0.43 17.83
N PRO A 91 8.90 -0.89 17.65
CA PRO A 91 10.06 -1.65 17.16
C PRO A 91 10.53 -1.15 15.79
N ALA A 92 11.76 -1.52 15.42
CA ALA A 92 12.25 -1.30 14.07
C ALA A 92 11.29 -1.97 13.07
N ASP A 93 11.16 -1.35 11.89
CA ASP A 93 10.40 -1.91 10.77
C ASP A 93 8.94 -2.27 11.15
N THR A 94 8.33 -1.55 12.10
CA THR A 94 6.98 -1.84 12.60
C THR A 94 6.07 -0.62 12.50
N LEU A 95 4.87 -0.79 11.97
CA LEU A 95 3.77 0.18 12.01
C LEU A 95 2.71 -0.30 12.99
N ILE A 96 2.36 0.53 13.98
CA ILE A 96 1.27 0.21 14.92
C ILE A 96 -0.02 0.86 14.42
N VAL A 97 -1.01 0.03 14.09
CA VAL A 97 -2.30 0.48 13.56
C VAL A 97 -3.38 0.18 14.57
N PHE A 98 -4.17 1.21 14.93
CA PHE A 98 -5.34 1.09 15.79
C PHE A 98 -6.62 1.07 14.94
N PRO A 99 -7.08 -0.11 14.47
CA PRO A 99 -8.34 -0.25 13.78
C PRO A 99 -9.53 -0.22 14.75
N GLY A 100 -10.67 0.28 14.31
CA GLY A 100 -11.97 0.16 14.99
C GLY A 100 -13.11 0.61 14.10
N GLY A 101 -14.27 0.91 14.68
CA GLY A 101 -15.38 1.50 13.91
C GLY A 101 -16.24 2.48 14.70
N ARG A 102 -16.92 3.37 13.99
CA ARG A 102 -17.93 4.30 14.50
C ARG A 102 -18.85 4.72 13.35
N SER A 103 -19.99 5.34 13.66
CA SER A 103 -20.84 5.97 12.64
C SER A 103 -20.07 7.08 11.92
N LEU A 104 -20.06 7.03 10.58
CA LEU A 104 -19.45 8.04 9.71
C LEU A 104 -20.53 8.82 8.96
N ALA A 105 -20.26 10.09 8.67
CA ALA A 105 -21.24 10.98 8.04
C ALA A 105 -20.85 11.29 6.60
N GLY A 106 -21.83 11.68 5.78
CA GLY A 106 -21.56 12.23 4.44
C GLY A 106 -21.25 11.17 3.37
N GLY A 107 -21.64 9.91 3.58
CA GLY A 107 -21.41 8.81 2.62
C GLY A 107 -20.04 8.15 2.75
N THR A 108 -19.19 8.65 3.65
CA THR A 108 -17.93 8.04 4.03
C THR A 108 -18.16 6.69 4.69
N VAL A 109 -17.42 5.67 4.26
CA VAL A 109 -17.49 4.30 4.81
C VAL A 109 -16.19 3.86 5.47
N GLY A 110 -15.08 4.55 5.19
CA GLY A 110 -13.77 4.33 5.79
C GLY A 110 -13.02 5.64 6.02
N GLN A 111 -12.16 5.65 7.04
CA GLN A 111 -11.23 6.76 7.25
C GLN A 111 -9.97 6.28 7.97
N GLY A 112 -8.84 6.40 7.29
CA GLY A 112 -7.51 6.04 7.77
C GLY A 112 -6.53 7.20 7.67
N GLY A 113 -5.46 7.12 8.45
CA GLY A 113 -4.38 8.08 8.36
C GLY A 113 -3.27 7.83 9.36
N PRO A 114 -2.11 8.48 9.15
CA PRO A 114 -1.00 8.40 10.08
C PRO A 114 -1.36 9.06 11.42
N GLY A 115 -0.64 8.68 12.47
CA GLY A 115 -0.71 9.32 13.77
C GLY A 115 0.22 10.54 13.89
N GLY A 116 -0.17 11.50 14.71
CA GLY A 116 0.70 12.55 15.22
C GLY A 116 1.37 12.17 16.54
N PHE A 117 1.97 13.15 17.21
CA PHE A 117 2.60 12.93 18.51
C PHE A 117 2.77 14.25 19.29
N SER A 118 2.98 14.11 20.59
CA SER A 118 3.64 15.14 21.41
C SER A 118 4.94 14.55 21.93
N ALA A 119 6.06 15.24 21.77
CA ALA A 119 7.36 14.79 22.23
C ALA A 119 8.07 15.90 23.02
N SER A 120 8.84 15.52 24.03
CA SER A 120 9.75 16.41 24.75
C SER A 120 11.17 15.86 24.69
N GLY A 121 12.15 16.71 24.39
CA GLY A 121 13.53 16.26 24.22
C GLY A 121 14.35 17.23 23.38
N ASN A 122 15.30 16.69 22.63
CA ASN A 122 16.14 17.42 21.69
C ASN A 122 15.75 17.16 20.23
N GLN A 123 16.38 17.88 19.30
CA GLN A 123 16.07 17.79 17.87
C GLN A 123 16.26 16.37 17.31
N THR A 124 17.32 15.66 17.70
CA THR A 124 17.55 14.26 17.25
C THR A 124 16.42 13.34 17.68
N TRP A 125 15.87 13.52 18.88
CA TRP A 125 14.70 12.79 19.34
C TRP A 125 13.44 13.13 18.52
N PHE A 126 13.22 14.42 18.25
CA PHE A 126 12.10 14.85 17.42
C PHE A 126 12.16 14.28 16.00
N ASP A 127 13.34 14.28 15.39
CA ASP A 127 13.56 13.71 14.06
C ASP A 127 13.34 12.20 14.06
N LEU A 128 13.81 11.49 15.10
CA LEU A 128 13.57 10.06 15.24
C LEU A 128 12.08 9.71 15.33
N VAL A 129 11.31 10.40 16.19
CA VAL A 129 9.88 10.15 16.37
C VAL A 129 9.09 10.48 15.09
N ARG A 130 9.51 11.53 14.36
CA ARG A 130 8.78 12.01 13.19
C ARG A 130 9.11 11.26 11.90
N PHE A 131 10.37 10.86 11.71
CA PHE A 131 10.88 10.41 10.43
C PHE A 131 11.49 9.01 10.48
N ARG A 132 11.76 8.48 11.67
CA ARG A 132 12.24 7.10 11.85
C ARG A 132 13.47 6.73 11.01
N GLY A 133 14.37 7.69 10.82
CA GLY A 133 15.61 7.49 10.05
C GLY A 133 15.48 7.78 8.55
N GLN A 134 14.28 8.11 8.07
CA GLN A 134 14.04 8.47 6.67
C GLN A 134 14.60 9.85 6.34
N THR A 135 15.75 9.87 5.66
CA THR A 135 16.49 11.11 5.38
C THR A 135 15.71 12.05 4.46
N GLY A 136 14.99 11.53 3.45
CA GLY A 136 14.17 12.34 2.55
C GLY A 136 12.96 12.98 3.23
N ALA A 137 12.56 12.49 4.41
CA ALA A 137 11.43 13.00 5.17
C ALA A 137 11.83 14.24 5.99
N THR A 138 13.12 14.40 6.29
CA THR A 138 13.67 15.58 7.00
C THR A 138 13.70 16.85 6.14
N LEU A 139 13.54 16.71 4.82
CA LEU A 139 13.52 17.83 3.88
C LEU A 139 12.28 18.71 4.10
N ALA A 140 12.36 19.96 3.66
CA ALA A 140 11.19 20.85 3.67
C ALA A 140 10.04 20.24 2.88
N SER A 141 8.78 20.50 3.27
CA SER A 141 7.60 19.89 2.66
C SER A 141 7.57 20.00 1.12
N SER A 142 8.02 21.11 0.55
CA SER A 142 8.08 21.33 -0.90
C SER A 142 9.11 20.49 -1.65
N THR A 143 9.94 19.74 -0.93
CA THR A 143 11.02 18.90 -1.47
C THR A 143 11.13 17.56 -0.74
N SER A 144 10.13 17.20 0.07
CA SER A 144 10.14 15.95 0.83
C SER A 144 9.97 14.77 -0.13
N THR A 145 10.73 13.71 0.08
CA THR A 145 10.74 12.55 -0.84
C THR A 145 10.53 11.23 -0.11
N ASP A 146 10.18 11.29 1.17
CA ASP A 146 10.15 10.12 2.03
C ASP A 146 9.18 10.33 3.20
N PHE A 147 8.76 9.23 3.81
CA PHE A 147 7.77 9.22 4.88
C PHE A 147 8.04 8.07 5.86
N GLY A 148 8.03 8.36 7.16
CA GLY A 148 8.35 7.38 8.20
C GLY A 148 7.44 7.48 9.42
N PRO A 149 6.15 7.12 9.31
CA PRO A 149 5.21 7.22 10.42
C PRO A 149 5.51 6.15 11.48
N TRP A 150 5.11 6.42 12.73
CA TRP A 150 5.10 5.39 13.78
C TRP A 150 3.96 4.38 13.60
N GLY A 151 2.92 4.77 12.88
CA GLY A 151 1.64 4.09 12.84
C GLY A 151 0.50 5.09 12.71
N GLY A 152 -0.70 4.67 13.10
CA GLY A 152 -1.90 5.49 12.98
C GLY A 152 -3.17 4.75 13.37
N SER A 153 -4.30 5.21 12.85
CA SER A 153 -5.62 4.64 13.14
C SER A 153 -6.44 4.53 11.88
N ILE A 154 -7.31 3.53 11.83
CA ILE A 154 -8.29 3.34 10.75
C ILE A 154 -9.64 3.10 11.40
N THR A 155 -10.68 3.75 10.89
CA THR A 155 -12.07 3.53 11.30
C THR A 155 -12.90 3.10 10.10
N PHE A 156 -13.92 2.29 10.38
CA PHE A 156 -14.91 1.83 9.42
C PHE A 156 -16.30 2.17 9.91
N ASP A 157 -17.20 2.50 8.99
CA ASP A 157 -18.56 2.90 9.35
C ASP A 157 -19.34 1.73 9.97
N THR A 158 -19.84 1.91 11.19
CA THR A 158 -20.66 0.91 11.88
C THR A 158 -22.08 0.82 11.35
N ASP A 159 -22.54 1.81 10.58
CA ASP A 159 -23.90 1.86 10.03
C ASP A 159 -24.03 1.07 8.71
N GLU A 160 -22.90 0.62 8.15
CA GLU A 160 -22.84 -0.12 6.89
C GLU A 160 -22.92 -1.64 7.05
N THR A 161 -23.40 -2.32 6.01
CA THR A 161 -23.39 -3.79 5.97
C THR A 161 -22.13 -4.28 5.26
N TRP A 162 -21.17 -4.81 6.01
CA TRP A 162 -19.87 -5.21 5.48
C TRP A 162 -19.83 -6.64 4.93
N ASN A 163 -19.00 -6.84 3.92
CA ASN A 163 -18.51 -8.14 3.47
C ASN A 163 -17.03 -8.29 3.85
N PHE A 164 -16.73 -9.34 4.62
CA PHE A 164 -15.38 -9.67 5.08
C PHE A 164 -14.74 -10.84 4.32
N ASP A 165 -15.38 -11.35 3.26
CA ASP A 165 -14.76 -12.38 2.41
C ASP A 165 -13.52 -11.80 1.70
N ILE A 166 -12.40 -12.51 1.79
CA ILE A 166 -11.10 -12.10 1.24
C ILE A 166 -10.84 -12.64 -0.17
N GLN A 167 -11.74 -13.44 -0.74
CA GLN A 167 -11.62 -14.02 -2.08
C GLN A 167 -12.78 -13.65 -3.02
N GLY A 168 -13.89 -13.19 -2.46
CA GLY A 168 -15.13 -12.99 -3.19
C GLY A 168 -15.76 -11.66 -2.84
N ARG A 169 -16.27 -11.00 -3.89
CA ARG A 169 -17.15 -9.85 -3.77
C ARG A 169 -18.61 -10.33 -3.61
N PRO A 170 -19.43 -9.71 -2.75
CA PRO A 170 -20.79 -10.14 -2.51
C PRO A 170 -21.65 -9.79 -3.73
N ALA A 171 -22.73 -10.54 -3.94
CA ALA A 171 -23.67 -10.33 -5.06
C ALA A 171 -24.71 -9.21 -4.77
N ASN A 172 -24.58 -8.51 -3.65
CA ASN A 172 -25.60 -7.69 -3.00
C ASN A 172 -25.01 -6.36 -2.47
N SER A 173 -25.84 -5.51 -1.86
CA SER A 173 -25.55 -4.16 -1.34
C SER A 173 -24.57 -4.10 -0.15
N GLN A 174 -23.74 -5.11 0.03
CA GLN A 174 -22.70 -5.12 1.06
C GLN A 174 -21.47 -4.37 0.57
N ILE A 175 -20.77 -3.71 1.50
CA ILE A 175 -19.52 -3.00 1.22
C ILE A 175 -18.34 -3.94 1.35
N ASP A 176 -17.43 -3.89 0.38
CA ASP A 176 -16.22 -4.70 0.33
C ASP A 176 -15.18 -4.19 1.33
N PHE A 177 -15.10 -4.83 2.51
CA PHE A 177 -14.20 -4.41 3.58
C PHE A 177 -12.74 -4.40 3.13
N VAL A 178 -12.29 -5.44 2.43
CA VAL A 178 -10.89 -5.56 1.99
C VAL A 178 -10.49 -4.39 1.09
N SER A 179 -11.36 -3.99 0.17
CA SER A 179 -11.09 -2.88 -0.75
C SER A 179 -10.97 -1.55 0.00
N ILE A 180 -11.91 -1.27 0.92
CA ILE A 180 -11.83 -0.06 1.76
C ILE A 180 -10.59 -0.10 2.67
N ALA A 181 -10.28 -1.24 3.28
CA ALA A 181 -9.11 -1.36 4.15
C ALA A 181 -7.78 -1.19 3.38
N LEU A 182 -7.67 -1.65 2.13
CA LEU A 182 -6.52 -1.38 1.26
C LEU A 182 -6.36 0.12 0.96
N HIS A 183 -7.49 0.80 0.70
CA HIS A 183 -7.54 2.24 0.50
C HIS A 183 -7.06 3.00 1.74
N GLU A 184 -7.68 2.74 2.89
CA GLU A 184 -7.38 3.47 4.13
C GLU A 184 -5.97 3.21 4.66
N MET A 185 -5.44 2.01 4.45
CA MET A 185 -4.04 1.72 4.77
C MET A 185 -3.07 2.53 3.89
N SER A 186 -3.42 2.79 2.63
CA SER A 186 -2.59 3.62 1.75
C SER A 186 -2.55 5.07 2.22
N HIS A 187 -3.65 5.61 2.75
CA HIS A 187 -3.65 6.91 3.44
C HIS A 187 -2.79 6.92 4.70
N LEU A 188 -2.83 5.85 5.50
CA LEU A 188 -1.96 5.69 6.67
C LEU A 188 -0.48 5.69 6.26
N LEU A 189 -0.17 5.12 5.11
CA LEU A 189 1.16 5.10 4.50
C LEU A 189 1.54 6.41 3.79
N GLY A 190 0.75 7.47 3.87
CA GLY A 190 1.18 8.78 3.36
C GLY A 190 0.57 9.20 2.04
N PHE A 191 -0.18 8.33 1.35
CA PHE A 191 -0.89 8.72 0.14
C PHE A 191 -1.91 9.81 0.48
N GLY A 192 -1.80 11.00 -0.13
CA GLY A 192 -2.63 12.15 0.18
C GLY A 192 -2.43 12.79 1.56
N THR A 193 -1.64 12.20 2.45
CA THR A 193 -1.43 12.69 3.83
C THR A 193 0.01 13.13 4.11
N ALA A 194 1.00 12.60 3.40
CA ALA A 194 2.41 12.91 3.61
C ALA A 194 2.86 14.17 2.86
N ALA A 195 3.85 14.87 3.44
CA ALA A 195 4.48 16.01 2.77
C ALA A 195 5.21 15.60 1.48
N SER A 196 5.71 14.36 1.40
CA SER A 196 6.33 13.81 0.20
C SER A 196 5.33 13.56 -0.94
N PHE A 197 4.06 13.26 -0.61
CA PHE A 197 2.98 13.27 -1.60
C PHE A 197 2.72 14.70 -2.09
N ASP A 198 2.56 15.66 -1.17
CA ASP A 198 2.26 17.05 -1.51
C ASP A 198 3.32 17.72 -2.39
N HIS A 199 4.59 17.34 -2.21
CA HIS A 199 5.69 17.80 -3.05
C HIS A 199 5.40 17.60 -4.54
N TYR A 200 4.71 16.52 -4.90
CA TYR A 200 4.40 16.20 -6.29
C TYR A 200 3.06 16.77 -6.78
N ILE A 201 2.35 17.57 -5.98
CA ILE A 201 1.10 18.20 -6.41
C ILE A 201 1.40 19.47 -7.20
N SER A 202 0.89 19.55 -8.43
CA SER A 202 0.94 20.73 -9.28
C SER A 202 -0.44 21.03 -9.84
N GLY A 203 -1.08 22.10 -9.34
CA GLY A 203 -2.47 22.42 -9.66
C GLY A 203 -3.42 21.33 -9.20
N THR A 204 -4.12 20.68 -10.15
CA THR A 204 -5.07 19.57 -9.90
C THR A 204 -4.51 18.22 -10.36
N THR A 205 -3.19 18.11 -10.44
CA THR A 205 -2.49 16.91 -10.92
C THR A 205 -1.35 16.53 -10.00
N PHE A 206 -1.05 15.23 -10.00
CA PHE A 206 0.08 14.62 -9.32
C PHE A 206 1.18 14.32 -10.33
N THR A 207 2.39 14.85 -10.08
CA THR A 207 3.55 14.77 -10.97
C THR A 207 4.65 13.87 -10.42
N GLY A 208 4.29 12.90 -9.57
CA GLY A 208 5.22 11.90 -9.06
C GLY A 208 5.84 11.11 -10.21
N PRO A 209 7.17 10.91 -10.27
CA PRO A 209 7.83 10.27 -11.40
C PRO A 209 7.39 8.83 -11.63
N ALA A 210 7.12 8.05 -10.58
CA ALA A 210 6.64 6.68 -10.73
C ALA A 210 5.20 6.67 -11.26
N SER A 211 4.31 7.44 -10.65
CA SER A 211 2.91 7.56 -11.07
C SER A 211 2.79 8.09 -12.49
N SER A 212 3.64 9.05 -12.86
CA SER A 212 3.68 9.62 -14.21
C SER A 212 4.13 8.59 -15.25
N ALA A 213 5.03 7.68 -14.88
CA ALA A 213 5.47 6.60 -15.76
C ALA A 213 4.36 5.56 -16.00
N VAL A 214 3.52 5.28 -15.00
CA VAL A 214 2.38 4.35 -15.13
C VAL A 214 1.24 4.99 -15.91
N TRP A 215 0.85 6.21 -15.54
CA TRP A 215 -0.29 6.90 -16.14
C TRP A 215 0.00 7.47 -17.54
N GLY A 216 1.28 7.68 -17.88
CA GLY A 216 1.70 8.31 -19.14
C GLY A 216 1.74 9.84 -19.09
N GLY A 217 1.76 10.44 -17.90
CA GLY A 217 1.79 11.88 -17.65
C GLY A 217 1.37 12.22 -16.23
N ALA A 218 1.14 13.50 -15.93
CA ALA A 218 0.63 13.90 -14.62
C ALA A 218 -0.77 13.31 -14.36
N ALA A 219 -0.91 12.55 -13.28
CA ALA A 219 -2.17 11.89 -12.93
C ALA A 219 -3.17 12.92 -12.36
N PRO A 220 -4.44 12.93 -12.77
CA PRO A 220 -5.40 13.88 -12.24
C PRO A 220 -5.77 13.52 -10.79
N LEU A 221 -5.86 14.55 -9.95
CA LEU A 221 -6.37 14.44 -8.59
C LEU A 221 -7.82 14.92 -8.50
N ASP A 222 -8.49 14.50 -7.43
CA ASP A 222 -9.79 15.04 -7.02
C ASP A 222 -9.67 16.51 -6.53
N SER A 223 -10.78 17.11 -6.10
CA SER A 223 -10.77 18.48 -5.58
C SER A 223 -10.06 18.62 -4.23
N GLY A 224 -10.03 17.55 -3.42
CA GLY A 224 -9.33 17.51 -2.14
C GLY A 224 -7.82 17.33 -2.27
N LEU A 225 -7.36 16.96 -3.47
CA LEU A 225 -5.97 16.66 -3.84
C LEU A 225 -5.38 15.48 -3.06
N GLY A 226 -6.21 14.70 -2.36
CA GLY A 226 -5.79 13.55 -1.55
C GLY A 226 -6.07 12.21 -2.23
N HIS A 227 -6.80 12.24 -3.35
CA HIS A 227 -7.24 11.06 -4.09
C HIS A 227 -6.93 11.20 -5.57
N TRP A 228 -6.91 10.06 -6.26
CA TRP A 228 -7.11 10.07 -7.69
C TRP A 228 -8.46 10.68 -8.05
N ARG A 229 -8.54 11.31 -9.22
CA ARG A 229 -9.79 11.92 -9.67
C ARG A 229 -10.88 10.86 -9.83
N ASN A 230 -12.05 11.23 -9.31
CA ASN A 230 -13.32 10.51 -9.40
C ASN A 230 -14.29 11.34 -10.26
N ASP A 231 -15.06 10.69 -11.12
CA ASP A 231 -16.09 11.32 -11.95
C ASP A 231 -17.53 11.09 -11.46
N GLY A 232 -17.70 10.29 -10.40
CA GLY A 232 -18.98 9.96 -9.79
C GLY A 232 -19.88 9.08 -10.66
N ALA A 233 -19.40 8.57 -11.80
CA ALA A 233 -20.18 7.80 -12.76
C ALA A 233 -19.84 6.30 -12.70
N CYS A 234 -20.87 5.50 -12.45
CA CYS A 234 -20.79 4.04 -12.44
C CYS A 234 -21.29 3.43 -13.74
N ALA A 235 -20.58 3.70 -14.84
CA ALA A 235 -20.92 3.14 -16.15
C ALA A 235 -20.07 1.91 -16.50
N TYR A 236 -20.69 0.90 -17.12
CA TYR A 236 -19.97 -0.24 -17.70
C TYR A 236 -18.92 0.23 -18.75
N PRO A 237 -17.72 -0.38 -18.83
CA PRO A 237 -17.36 -1.67 -18.25
C PRO A 237 -16.56 -1.66 -16.95
N LEU A 238 -16.39 -0.52 -16.24
CA LEU A 238 -15.65 -0.47 -14.94
C LEU A 238 -15.83 0.86 -14.19
N GLY A 239 -16.95 1.58 -14.37
CA GLY A 239 -17.08 3.01 -14.05
C GLY A 239 -16.39 3.90 -15.10
N TYR A 240 -15.49 3.32 -15.90
CA TYR A 240 -14.77 4.01 -16.94
C TYR A 240 -15.61 4.23 -18.19
N VAL A 241 -15.75 5.49 -18.57
CA VAL A 241 -16.28 5.91 -19.86
C VAL A 241 -15.08 6.33 -20.72
N PRO A 242 -14.70 5.61 -21.78
CA PRO A 242 -13.54 5.98 -22.61
C PRO A 242 -13.61 7.39 -23.23
N SER A 243 -14.83 7.93 -23.36
CA SER A 243 -15.08 9.30 -23.80
C SER A 243 -15.08 10.34 -22.67
N ASN A 244 -14.95 9.93 -21.40
CA ASN A 244 -14.83 10.79 -20.22
C ASN A 244 -13.68 10.29 -19.31
N PRO A 245 -12.44 10.75 -19.52
CA PRO A 245 -11.25 10.22 -18.84
C PRO A 245 -11.11 10.69 -17.38
N ASP A 246 -12.21 10.96 -16.69
CA ASP A 246 -12.18 11.54 -15.35
C ASP A 246 -11.94 10.49 -14.24
N ASN A 247 -12.27 9.21 -14.48
CA ASN A 247 -11.86 8.09 -13.62
C ASN A 247 -10.45 7.60 -13.97
N VAL A 248 -9.61 7.45 -12.95
CA VAL A 248 -8.22 7.04 -13.12
C VAL A 248 -8.10 5.52 -13.14
N LEU A 249 -7.91 4.96 -14.34
CA LEU A 249 -7.71 3.52 -14.53
C LEU A 249 -6.24 3.09 -14.38
N SER A 250 -6.04 1.88 -13.91
CA SER A 250 -4.74 1.21 -13.98
C SER A 250 -4.92 -0.31 -13.95
N LEU A 251 -3.80 -1.03 -14.05
CA LEU A 251 -3.78 -2.50 -14.08
C LEU A 251 -3.73 -3.07 -12.66
N THR A 252 -4.55 -4.07 -12.40
CA THR A 252 -4.66 -4.71 -11.08
C THR A 252 -3.38 -5.42 -10.66
N CYS A 253 -2.96 -5.25 -9.40
CA CYS A 253 -1.99 -6.12 -8.76
C CYS A 253 -2.67 -7.37 -8.20
N GLN A 254 -2.18 -8.56 -8.58
CA GLN A 254 -2.80 -9.82 -8.19
C GLN A 254 -2.85 -9.98 -6.66
N SER A 255 -4.05 -9.99 -6.10
CA SER A 255 -4.30 -10.18 -4.67
C SER A 255 -5.78 -10.50 -4.44
N PHE A 256 -6.12 -11.11 -3.30
CA PHE A 256 -7.52 -11.33 -2.87
C PHE A 256 -8.45 -11.94 -3.94
N GLY A 257 -7.95 -12.92 -4.69
CA GLY A 257 -8.69 -13.58 -5.77
C GLY A 257 -8.79 -12.77 -7.07
N ARG A 258 -8.42 -11.49 -7.09
CA ARG A 258 -8.37 -10.63 -8.28
C ARG A 258 -7.17 -11.01 -9.17
N PRO A 259 -7.37 -11.32 -10.46
CA PRO A 259 -6.28 -11.56 -11.40
C PRO A 259 -5.41 -10.32 -11.62
N HIS A 260 -4.17 -10.53 -12.09
CA HIS A 260 -3.29 -9.44 -12.52
C HIS A 260 -3.67 -8.93 -13.91
N ALA A 261 -3.20 -7.72 -14.27
CA ALA A 261 -3.29 -7.17 -15.61
C ALA A 261 -4.73 -7.01 -16.13
N GLU A 262 -5.69 -6.83 -15.23
CA GLU A 262 -7.04 -6.43 -15.59
C GLU A 262 -7.21 -4.93 -15.34
N ASP A 263 -8.00 -4.26 -16.17
CA ASP A 263 -8.36 -2.87 -15.92
C ASP A 263 -9.15 -2.76 -14.60
N GLN A 264 -8.89 -1.70 -13.85
CA GLN A 264 -9.67 -1.31 -12.68
C GLN A 264 -9.50 0.18 -12.44
N ILE A 265 -10.52 0.84 -11.89
CA ILE A 265 -10.32 2.14 -11.26
C ILE A 265 -9.30 1.95 -10.13
N ALA A 266 -8.26 2.79 -10.13
CA ALA A 266 -7.22 2.79 -9.11
C ALA A 266 -7.87 3.00 -7.74
N ILE A 267 -7.50 2.19 -6.74
CA ILE A 267 -8.29 2.11 -5.51
C ILE A 267 -8.23 3.40 -4.70
N MET A 268 -7.22 4.24 -4.89
CA MET A 268 -7.16 5.59 -4.29
C MET A 268 -8.11 6.61 -4.93
N ASP A 269 -8.99 6.16 -5.84
CA ASP A 269 -10.23 6.85 -6.18
C ASP A 269 -11.35 6.45 -5.17
N PRO A 270 -11.87 7.40 -4.37
CA PRO A 270 -12.82 7.14 -3.28
C PRO A 270 -14.24 6.81 -3.77
N GLY A 271 -14.53 7.01 -5.06
CA GLY A 271 -15.80 6.64 -5.68
C GLY A 271 -15.69 5.44 -6.61
N SER A 272 -14.58 4.68 -6.54
CA SER A 272 -14.34 3.47 -7.32
C SER A 272 -15.49 2.48 -7.17
N CYS A 273 -16.50 2.60 -8.02
CA CYS A 273 -17.76 1.98 -7.70
C CYS A 273 -17.83 0.51 -8.07
N THR A 274 -18.70 -0.15 -7.33
CA THR A 274 -18.92 -1.57 -7.31
C THR A 274 -19.87 -1.97 -8.44
N ILE A 275 -19.35 -2.48 -9.57
CA ILE A 275 -20.20 -3.02 -10.65
C ILE A 275 -20.80 -4.36 -10.23
N PRO A 276 -22.14 -4.54 -10.16
CA PRO A 276 -22.77 -5.77 -9.63
C PRO A 276 -22.39 -7.06 -10.36
N SER A 277 -22.00 -6.99 -11.64
CA SER A 277 -21.56 -8.16 -12.42
C SER A 277 -20.13 -8.59 -12.15
N ILE A 278 -19.32 -7.79 -11.43
CA ILE A 278 -17.95 -8.12 -11.07
C ILE A 278 -17.97 -8.80 -9.70
N THR A 279 -17.56 -10.07 -9.66
CA THR A 279 -17.50 -10.88 -8.43
C THR A 279 -16.14 -10.88 -7.76
N TYR A 280 -15.20 -10.08 -8.27
CA TYR A 280 -13.87 -9.89 -7.68
C TYR A 280 -13.84 -8.62 -6.83
N LEU A 281 -13.04 -8.66 -5.76
CA LEU A 281 -12.71 -7.49 -4.95
C LEU A 281 -11.90 -6.49 -5.78
N GLN A 282 -12.07 -5.19 -5.49
CA GLN A 282 -11.12 -4.19 -5.95
C GLN A 282 -9.84 -4.29 -5.12
N VAL A 283 -8.70 -4.15 -5.78
CA VAL A 283 -7.37 -4.28 -5.17
C VAL A 283 -6.46 -3.14 -5.59
N LEU A 284 -5.29 -3.03 -4.97
CA LEU A 284 -4.27 -2.07 -5.40
C LEU A 284 -3.94 -2.27 -6.89
N THR A 285 -3.78 -1.17 -7.60
CA THR A 285 -3.34 -1.15 -8.99
C THR A 285 -1.87 -0.74 -9.09
N ASP A 286 -1.28 -0.90 -10.28
CA ASP A 286 0.06 -0.43 -10.58
C ASP A 286 0.24 1.07 -10.27
N LEU A 287 -0.80 1.88 -10.51
CA LEU A 287 -0.77 3.31 -10.20
C LEU A 287 -0.80 3.59 -8.68
N ASP A 288 -1.58 2.83 -7.92
CA ASP A 288 -1.61 2.97 -6.45
C ASP A 288 -0.24 2.64 -5.84
N LEU A 289 0.40 1.56 -6.30
CA LEU A 289 1.76 1.20 -5.88
C LEU A 289 2.79 2.25 -6.30
N ALA A 290 2.63 2.84 -7.50
CA ALA A 290 3.49 3.92 -7.96
C ALA A 290 3.35 5.18 -7.10
N GLY A 291 2.12 5.51 -6.68
CA GLY A 291 1.88 6.61 -5.74
C GLY A 291 2.57 6.40 -4.40
N LEU A 292 2.54 5.17 -3.85
CA LEU A 292 3.28 4.84 -2.64
C LEU A 292 4.82 4.93 -2.81
N ARG A 293 5.34 4.59 -4.00
CA ARG A 293 6.77 4.83 -4.30
C ARG A 293 7.11 6.32 -4.40
N ASP A 294 6.22 7.13 -4.94
CA ASP A 294 6.40 8.59 -4.99
C ASP A 294 6.32 9.23 -3.60
N VAL A 295 5.55 8.65 -2.67
CA VAL A 295 5.58 9.00 -1.24
C VAL A 295 6.95 8.71 -0.61
N GLY A 296 7.67 7.71 -1.16
CA GLY A 296 9.03 7.35 -0.77
C GLY A 296 9.23 5.90 -0.32
N TRP A 297 8.16 5.10 -0.28
CA TRP A 297 8.26 3.71 0.16
C TRP A 297 8.97 2.82 -0.85
N GLU A 298 9.79 1.89 -0.34
CA GLU A 298 10.33 0.78 -1.13
C GLU A 298 9.28 -0.31 -1.40
N VAL A 299 8.43 -0.09 -2.42
CA VAL A 299 7.30 -0.98 -2.75
C VAL A 299 7.65 -1.98 -3.86
N SER A 300 7.64 -3.28 -3.58
CA SER A 300 7.77 -4.33 -4.60
C SER A 300 6.92 -5.54 -4.24
N PRO A 301 5.98 -5.96 -5.10
CA PRO A 301 5.30 -7.24 -4.94
C PRO A 301 6.27 -8.43 -4.94
N PRO A 302 5.98 -9.50 -4.20
CA PRO A 302 6.78 -10.72 -4.25
C PRO A 302 6.83 -11.27 -5.68
N PRO A 303 8.01 -11.64 -6.20
CA PRO A 303 8.10 -12.22 -7.54
C PRO A 303 7.34 -13.55 -7.60
N ARG A 304 6.44 -13.67 -8.58
CA ARG A 304 5.65 -14.89 -8.81
C ARG A 304 5.95 -15.44 -10.19
N LEU A 305 6.58 -16.60 -10.25
CA LEU A 305 6.71 -17.34 -11.50
C LEU A 305 5.55 -18.34 -11.59
N ASN A 306 4.72 -18.23 -12.63
CA ASN A 306 3.64 -19.17 -12.86
C ASN A 306 4.22 -20.56 -13.17
N ALA A 307 3.42 -21.60 -12.91
CA ALA A 307 3.80 -22.97 -13.21
C ALA A 307 4.25 -23.09 -14.69
N PRO A 308 5.48 -23.55 -14.98
CA PRO A 308 5.96 -23.66 -16.34
C PRO A 308 5.12 -24.63 -17.16
N GLN A 309 4.80 -24.27 -18.41
CA GLN A 309 4.22 -25.21 -19.37
C GLN A 309 5.36 -25.93 -20.10
N LEU A 310 5.46 -27.24 -19.89
CA LEU A 310 6.53 -28.05 -20.46
C LEU A 310 6.12 -28.63 -21.81
N ALA A 311 6.96 -28.43 -22.81
CA ALA A 311 6.91 -29.06 -24.13
C ALA A 311 8.16 -29.94 -24.33
N PRO A 312 8.16 -30.89 -25.29
CA PRO A 312 9.25 -31.85 -25.45
C PRO A 312 10.67 -31.26 -25.60
N LEU A 313 10.79 -30.02 -26.09
CA LEU A 313 12.06 -29.31 -26.31
C LEU A 313 12.03 -27.86 -25.82
N ALA A 314 11.01 -27.46 -25.05
CA ALA A 314 10.89 -26.08 -24.60
C ALA A 314 10.11 -25.99 -23.28
N SER A 315 10.41 -24.97 -22.49
CA SER A 315 9.62 -24.60 -21.32
C SER A 315 9.06 -23.20 -21.52
N SER A 316 7.75 -23.03 -21.46
CA SER A 316 7.10 -21.72 -21.47
C SER A 316 6.88 -21.25 -20.05
N LEU A 317 7.30 -20.03 -19.77
CA LEU A 317 7.28 -19.37 -18.48
C LEU A 317 6.44 -18.10 -18.59
N SER A 318 5.70 -17.78 -17.54
CA SER A 318 5.00 -16.50 -17.44
C SER A 318 5.01 -15.98 -16.00
N TRP A 319 4.93 -14.67 -15.86
CA TRP A 319 4.85 -14.02 -14.55
C TRP A 319 4.13 -12.67 -14.66
N PRO A 320 3.37 -12.25 -13.64
CA PRO A 320 2.89 -10.88 -13.54
C PRO A 320 4.06 -9.91 -13.41
N THR A 321 3.95 -8.75 -14.04
CA THR A 321 4.93 -7.67 -13.93
C THR A 321 4.30 -6.41 -13.40
N THR A 322 4.96 -5.75 -12.46
CA THR A 322 4.51 -4.47 -11.90
C THR A 322 5.33 -3.36 -12.53
N SER A 323 4.65 -2.30 -12.96
CA SER A 323 5.29 -1.11 -13.50
C SER A 323 6.32 -0.54 -12.53
N GLY A 324 7.47 -0.14 -13.07
CA GLY A 324 8.59 0.35 -12.27
C GLY A 324 9.35 -0.72 -11.48
N ILE A 325 9.10 -2.03 -11.68
CA ILE A 325 10.00 -3.11 -11.22
C ILE A 325 10.71 -3.70 -12.44
N SER A 326 12.01 -3.98 -12.33
CA SER A 326 12.72 -4.74 -13.37
C SER A 326 12.78 -6.22 -13.03
N TYR A 327 12.60 -7.07 -14.04
CA TYR A 327 12.57 -8.52 -13.92
C TYR A 327 13.73 -9.16 -14.68
N ARG A 328 14.35 -10.19 -14.10
CA ARG A 328 15.41 -10.98 -14.72
C ARG A 328 15.16 -12.47 -14.47
N LEU A 329 15.18 -13.26 -15.53
CA LEU A 329 14.98 -14.70 -15.45
C LEU A 329 16.33 -15.43 -15.51
N ARG A 330 16.52 -16.39 -14.60
CA ARG A 330 17.69 -17.27 -14.54
C ARG A 330 17.28 -18.72 -14.49
N ARG A 331 18.18 -19.60 -14.91
CA ARG A 331 18.00 -21.05 -14.90
C ARG A 331 19.18 -21.76 -14.26
N SER A 332 18.90 -22.83 -13.53
CA SER A 332 19.89 -23.75 -12.98
C SER A 332 19.49 -25.20 -13.21
N ILE A 333 20.45 -26.12 -13.10
CA ILE A 333 20.20 -27.57 -13.06
C ILE A 333 20.55 -28.19 -11.71
N ASP A 334 21.20 -27.43 -10.82
CA ASP A 334 21.77 -27.88 -9.55
C ASP A 334 21.45 -26.96 -8.36
N LEU A 335 20.72 -25.85 -8.61
CA LEU A 335 20.43 -24.76 -7.67
C LEU A 335 21.66 -23.97 -7.18
N ILE A 336 22.84 -24.23 -7.76
CA ILE A 336 24.11 -23.59 -7.38
C ILE A 336 24.58 -22.69 -8.52
N SER A 337 24.65 -23.23 -9.73
CA SER A 337 25.12 -22.55 -10.93
C SER A 337 23.94 -22.02 -11.72
N TRP A 338 23.90 -20.70 -11.93
CA TRP A 338 22.76 -20.02 -12.55
C TRP A 338 23.16 -19.34 -13.85
N THR A 339 22.51 -19.72 -14.95
CA THR A 339 22.59 -19.08 -16.26
C THR A 339 21.51 -18.02 -16.40
N THR A 340 21.89 -16.81 -16.80
CA THR A 340 20.95 -15.72 -17.10
C THR A 340 20.25 -15.98 -18.45
N LEU A 341 18.92 -16.01 -18.45
CA LEU A 341 18.10 -16.23 -19.64
C LEU A 341 17.62 -14.92 -20.28
N THR A 342 17.36 -13.90 -19.46
CA THR A 342 16.95 -12.56 -19.91
C THR A 342 17.81 -11.49 -19.23
N GLY A 343 18.01 -10.35 -19.90
CA GLY A 343 18.47 -9.14 -19.21
C GLY A 343 17.35 -8.54 -18.33
N PRO A 344 17.66 -7.55 -17.46
CA PRO A 344 16.64 -6.79 -16.75
C PRO A 344 15.64 -6.19 -17.75
N THR A 345 14.36 -6.52 -17.57
CA THR A 345 13.27 -5.99 -18.39
C THR A 345 12.29 -5.26 -17.46
N PRO A 346 11.97 -3.97 -17.71
CA PRO A 346 10.97 -3.26 -16.94
C PRO A 346 9.61 -3.95 -17.06
N GLY A 347 8.91 -4.09 -15.93
CA GLY A 347 7.50 -4.45 -15.89
C GLY A 347 6.64 -3.30 -16.37
N ASN A 348 5.44 -3.65 -16.82
CA ASN A 348 4.47 -2.72 -17.42
C ASN A 348 3.03 -3.01 -16.97
N GLY A 349 2.84 -3.79 -15.91
CA GLY A 349 1.51 -4.21 -15.42
C GLY A 349 0.97 -5.47 -16.10
N ASP A 350 1.57 -5.93 -17.21
CA ASP A 350 1.09 -7.10 -17.95
C ASP A 350 1.68 -8.43 -17.44
N ILE A 351 1.17 -9.53 -17.99
CA ILE A 351 1.79 -10.85 -17.89
C ILE A 351 2.94 -10.97 -18.90
N ALA A 352 4.18 -10.99 -18.39
CA ALA A 352 5.34 -11.33 -19.20
C ALA A 352 5.37 -12.82 -19.54
N THR A 353 5.89 -13.15 -20.72
CA THR A 353 6.09 -14.54 -21.16
C THR A 353 7.50 -14.74 -21.70
N TYR A 354 8.04 -15.93 -21.50
CA TYR A 354 9.35 -16.33 -22.02
C TYR A 354 9.35 -17.80 -22.42
N GLN A 355 9.95 -18.13 -23.56
CA GLN A 355 10.14 -19.49 -24.00
C GLN A 355 11.62 -19.89 -23.89
N ASP A 356 11.92 -20.84 -23.01
CA ASP A 356 13.23 -21.48 -22.94
C ASP A 356 13.30 -22.62 -23.94
N SER A 357 13.71 -22.31 -25.17
CA SER A 357 13.88 -23.28 -26.26
C SER A 357 15.11 -24.19 -26.10
N ASN A 358 15.91 -23.99 -25.04
CA ASN A 358 17.10 -24.77 -24.74
C ASN A 358 17.02 -25.41 -23.34
N ALA A 359 15.80 -25.70 -22.88
CA ALA A 359 15.57 -26.30 -21.58
C ALA A 359 16.24 -27.70 -21.50
N PRO A 360 17.03 -27.99 -20.45
CA PRO A 360 17.61 -29.32 -20.25
C PRO A 360 16.56 -30.42 -20.15
N THR A 361 16.88 -31.61 -20.65
CA THR A 361 15.94 -32.75 -20.74
C THR A 361 15.75 -33.54 -19.44
N ASP A 362 16.66 -33.41 -18.46
CA ASP A 362 16.53 -34.07 -17.15
C ASP A 362 15.79 -33.18 -16.15
N ARG A 363 16.35 -32.00 -15.84
CA ARG A 363 15.77 -31.05 -14.88
C ARG A 363 16.17 -29.62 -15.20
N ALA A 364 15.30 -28.69 -14.84
CA ALA A 364 15.57 -27.26 -14.89
C ALA A 364 14.87 -26.58 -13.70
N PHE A 365 15.59 -25.68 -13.05
CA PHE A 365 15.09 -24.78 -12.02
C PHE A 365 15.11 -23.37 -12.57
N TYR A 366 14.06 -22.60 -12.34
CA TYR A 366 13.93 -21.23 -12.81
C TYR A 366 13.83 -20.29 -11.60
N GLN A 367 14.52 -19.15 -11.69
CA GLN A 367 14.48 -18.10 -10.69
C GLN A 367 14.12 -16.79 -11.38
N LEU A 368 13.11 -16.11 -10.85
CA LEU A 368 12.74 -14.77 -11.25
C LEU A 368 13.30 -13.80 -10.20
N GLU A 369 14.25 -12.96 -10.62
CA GLU A 369 14.80 -11.89 -9.80
C GLU A 369 14.07 -10.58 -10.12
N THR A 370 13.79 -9.79 -9.09
CA THR A 370 13.24 -8.44 -9.21
C THR A 370 14.24 -7.43 -8.67
N SER A 371 14.19 -6.21 -9.22
CA SER A 371 14.93 -5.06 -8.68
C SER A 371 14.14 -3.79 -8.87
N LEU A 372 14.10 -2.95 -7.84
CA LEU A 372 13.65 -1.56 -7.95
C LEU A 372 14.65 -0.76 -8.82
N PRO A 373 14.19 0.24 -9.57
CA PRO A 373 15.07 1.15 -10.30
C PRO A 373 16.00 1.84 -9.31
N THR A 374 17.29 1.90 -9.65
CA THR A 374 18.34 2.51 -8.84
C THR A 374 18.23 4.03 -8.87
N THR A 375 17.23 4.60 -8.22
CA THR A 375 17.10 6.05 -8.04
C THR A 375 16.59 6.40 -6.65
N ALA A 376 17.30 5.95 -5.62
CA ALA A 376 17.34 6.72 -4.38
C ALA A 376 18.49 7.73 -4.53
N PRO A 377 18.23 9.04 -4.67
CA PRO A 377 19.28 10.02 -4.54
C PRO A 377 19.83 9.96 -3.11
N SER A 378 21.13 9.66 -2.97
CA SER A 378 21.83 9.83 -1.71
C SER A 378 21.97 11.32 -1.44
N PHE A 379 21.08 11.89 -0.63
CA PHE A 379 21.22 13.24 -0.14
C PHE A 379 21.90 13.23 1.22
N THR A 380 23.05 13.89 1.31
CA THR A 380 23.65 14.24 2.60
C THR A 380 22.85 15.40 3.19
N SER A 381 22.10 15.15 4.26
CA SER A 381 21.44 16.22 5.02
C SER A 381 22.49 17.11 5.70
N PRO A 382 22.38 18.44 5.66
CA PRO A 382 23.09 19.30 6.60
C PRO A 382 22.60 18.99 8.03
N PRO A 383 23.44 19.17 9.06
CA PRO A 383 23.04 18.93 10.43
C PRO A 383 21.84 19.84 10.77
N PRO A 384 20.77 19.30 11.40
CA PRO A 384 19.65 20.13 11.81
C PRO A 384 20.14 21.16 12.85
N PRO A 385 19.52 22.34 12.91
CA PRO A 385 19.87 23.33 13.93
C PRO A 385 19.66 22.75 15.33
N GLU A 386 20.66 22.91 16.20
CA GLU A 386 20.52 22.59 17.63
C GLU A 386 19.42 23.46 18.24
N VAL A 387 18.37 22.81 18.73
CA VAL A 387 17.39 23.43 19.62
C VAL A 387 17.55 22.83 21.01
N THR A 388 17.70 23.74 21.97
CA THR A 388 17.52 23.59 23.42
C THR A 388 16.27 22.79 23.78
N GLU A 389 16.29 22.07 24.90
CA GLU A 389 15.14 21.28 25.40
C GLU A 389 13.78 21.97 25.15
N GLY A 390 12.85 21.23 24.56
CA GLY A 390 11.55 21.78 24.17
C GLY A 390 10.45 20.73 24.08
N ILE A 391 9.27 21.17 23.67
CA ILE A 391 8.11 20.33 23.38
C ILE A 391 7.77 20.52 21.90
N LEU A 392 7.69 19.42 21.15
CA LEU A 392 7.20 19.37 19.78
C LEU A 392 5.82 18.71 19.77
N ILE A 393 4.86 19.33 19.09
CA ILE A 393 3.55 18.75 18.83
C ILE A 393 3.35 18.71 17.32
N VAL A 394 3.11 17.51 16.80
CA VAL A 394 2.75 17.30 15.39
C VAL A 394 1.33 16.74 15.34
N HIS A 395 0.50 17.37 14.52
CA HIS A 395 -0.83 16.87 14.20
C HIS A 395 -0.74 16.03 12.93
N PRO A 396 -1.43 14.88 12.85
CA PRO A 396 -1.52 14.15 11.60
C PRO A 396 -2.37 14.95 10.61
N ARG A 397 -2.06 14.82 9.33
CA ARG A 397 -2.96 15.23 8.26
C ARG A 397 -3.91 14.07 7.96
N ILE A 398 -5.19 14.36 7.83
CA ILE A 398 -6.19 13.43 7.31
C ILE A 398 -6.62 13.93 5.93
N VAL A 399 -6.91 13.01 5.03
CA VAL A 399 -7.67 13.30 3.80
C VAL A 399 -9.16 13.22 4.12
N ASP A 400 -9.98 14.10 3.52
CA ASP A 400 -11.44 14.03 3.66
C ASP A 400 -11.93 12.63 3.30
N ALA A 401 -12.87 12.12 4.07
CA ALA A 401 -13.06 10.68 4.21
C ALA A 401 -13.82 10.02 3.03
N CYS A 402 -13.60 8.72 2.85
CA CYS A 402 -13.81 8.04 1.57
C CYS A 402 -15.17 7.35 1.50
N GLY A 403 -15.93 7.65 0.46
CA GLY A 403 -17.20 6.98 0.15
C GLY A 403 -18.17 7.87 -0.64
N THR A 404 -18.39 7.49 -1.89
CA THR A 404 -19.71 7.62 -2.52
C THR A 404 -20.00 6.32 -3.25
N CYS A 405 -20.80 5.44 -2.65
CA CYS A 405 -21.52 4.44 -3.42
C CYS A 405 -22.90 5.04 -3.76
N PRO A 406 -23.15 5.57 -4.97
CA PRO A 406 -24.50 6.01 -5.35
C PRO A 406 -25.40 4.80 -5.69
N CYS A 407 -25.40 3.76 -4.86
CA CYS A 407 -26.25 2.58 -5.02
C CYS A 407 -27.22 2.37 -3.85
N CYS A 408 -27.29 3.29 -2.89
CA CYS A 408 -28.28 3.27 -1.80
C CYS A 408 -29.45 4.24 -1.98
N ASP A 409 -29.57 4.94 -3.11
CA ASP A 409 -30.81 5.66 -3.45
C ASP A 409 -31.80 4.69 -4.11
N SER A 410 -32.56 3.97 -3.29
CA SER A 410 -33.87 3.48 -3.69
C SER A 410 -34.92 4.57 -3.41
N GLU A 411 -35.52 5.11 -4.47
CA GLU A 411 -36.98 5.26 -4.68
C GLU A 411 -37.30 6.46 -5.60
N ASP A 412 -37.52 6.16 -6.89
CA ASP A 412 -38.74 6.53 -7.63
C ASP A 412 -39.04 5.46 -8.71
#